data_AF-A0A7Y5IHD4-F1
#
_entry.id   AF-A0A7Y5IHD4-F1
#
_cell.length_a   1.000
_cell.length_b   1.000
_cell.length_c   1.000
_cell.angle_alpha   90.00
_cell.angle_beta   90.00
_cell.angle_gamma   90.00
#
_symmetry.space_group_name_H-M   'P 1'
#
loop_
_entity.id
_entity.type
_entity.pdbx_description
1 polymer ?
#
loop_
_entity_poly.entity_id
_entity_poly.type
_entity_poly.pdbx_seq_one_letter_code
_entity_poly.pdbx_strand_id
1 'polypeptide(L)'
;GNVSHSDSLGNNGTLGAGDVQWMTAGRGILHQEMPQGDMQGRMHGFQLWANLPSSLKMTTPRYQDVVSKEIPTVTDDDGTQVRIICGEFWGKKGPVDGIAADPRYLDVFVPPGKRKTLKVETYRQAFAYIFEGSGSFRDASAPQDVLRESVLPNGEEYLEWSGNRSLILFGNGDEVTVQAGESGIRFLLVSGKPLKEPVAWGGPIVMNTQQELQQAFKELRDGTFIKK
;
A
#
# COMPACT_ATOMS: atom_id res chain seq x y z
N GLY A 1 -0.74 -10.21 15.67
CA GLY A 1 -1.09 -11.61 15.42
C GLY A 1 -0.48 -12.09 14.12
N ASN A 2 -0.81 -13.33 13.72
CA ASN A 2 -0.36 -13.94 12.48
C ASN A 2 -1.54 -14.19 11.53
N VAL A 3 -1.25 -14.37 10.24
CA VAL A 3 -2.23 -14.75 9.21
C VAL A 3 -1.71 -15.97 8.45
N SER A 4 -2.47 -17.06 8.44
CA SER A 4 -2.16 -18.21 7.58
C SER A 4 -2.83 -18.02 6.23
N HIS A 5 -2.13 -18.33 5.14
CA HIS A 5 -2.69 -18.23 3.80
C HIS A 5 -2.49 -19.53 3.03
N SER A 6 -3.38 -19.78 2.07
CA SER A 6 -3.29 -20.88 1.11
C SER A 6 -4.02 -20.51 -0.18
N ASP A 7 -3.57 -21.04 -1.32
CA ASP A 7 -4.20 -20.76 -2.61
C ASP A 7 -4.47 -22.02 -3.47
N SER A 8 -5.10 -21.79 -4.63
CA SER A 8 -5.41 -22.79 -5.65
C SER A 8 -4.19 -23.29 -6.44
N LEU A 9 -3.03 -22.66 -6.30
CA LEU A 9 -1.77 -23.04 -6.95
C LEU A 9 -0.88 -23.90 -6.02
N GLY A 10 -1.30 -24.10 -4.77
CA GLY A 10 -0.58 -24.88 -3.77
C GLY A 10 0.35 -24.06 -2.87
N ASN A 11 0.41 -22.73 -3.05
CA ASN A 11 1.16 -21.87 -2.14
C ASN A 11 0.44 -21.81 -0.80
N ASN A 12 1.18 -21.97 0.28
CA ASN A 12 0.69 -21.82 1.63
C ASN A 12 1.80 -21.31 2.55
N GLY A 13 1.42 -20.61 3.60
CA GLY A 13 2.38 -19.99 4.50
C GLY A 13 1.71 -19.31 5.69
N THR A 14 2.52 -18.70 6.54
CA THR A 14 2.05 -17.91 7.67
C THR A 14 2.85 -16.62 7.74
N LEU A 15 2.13 -15.50 7.71
CA LEU A 15 2.67 -14.16 7.85
C LEU A 15 2.67 -13.75 9.32
N GLY A 16 3.85 -13.45 9.84
CA GLY A 16 4.07 -12.89 11.16
C GLY A 16 4.14 -11.36 11.15
N ALA A 17 4.49 -10.80 12.32
CA ALA A 17 4.59 -9.36 12.49
C ALA A 17 5.71 -8.76 11.62
N GLY A 18 5.32 -7.86 10.71
CA GLY A 18 6.25 -7.16 9.83
C GLY A 18 6.65 -7.93 8.58
N ASP A 19 6.17 -9.17 8.41
CA ASP A 19 6.27 -9.92 7.16
C ASP A 19 5.36 -9.29 6.10
N VAL A 20 5.70 -9.52 4.83
CA VAL A 20 4.94 -9.01 3.68
C VAL A 20 4.67 -10.16 2.73
N GLN A 21 3.43 -10.23 2.24
CA GLN A 21 3.09 -11.02 1.07
C GLN A 21 2.75 -10.08 -0.08
N TRP A 22 3.39 -10.30 -1.23
CA TRP A 22 2.99 -9.69 -2.48
C TRP A 22 2.44 -10.74 -3.44
N MET A 23 1.13 -10.72 -3.63
CA MET A 23 0.41 -11.61 -4.54
C MET A 23 0.04 -10.88 -5.83
N THR A 24 0.56 -11.34 -6.96
CA THR A 24 0.09 -10.94 -8.29
C THR A 24 -1.00 -11.93 -8.72
N ALA A 25 -2.27 -11.52 -8.68
CA ALA A 25 -3.39 -12.40 -9.04
C ALA A 25 -3.46 -12.72 -10.55
N GLY A 26 -3.12 -11.76 -11.41
CA GLY A 26 -3.10 -11.94 -12.86
C GLY A 26 -4.40 -12.56 -13.41
N ARG A 27 -4.26 -13.61 -14.22
CA ARG A 27 -5.38 -14.32 -14.87
C ARG A 27 -6.35 -15.03 -13.92
N GLY A 28 -6.10 -15.05 -12.62
CA GLY A 28 -7.01 -15.56 -11.62
C GLY A 28 -6.34 -16.38 -10.54
N ILE A 29 -6.77 -16.17 -9.29
CA ILE A 29 -6.38 -16.94 -8.12
C ILE A 29 -7.58 -17.14 -7.21
N LEU A 30 -7.70 -18.32 -6.59
CA LEU A 30 -8.56 -18.53 -5.43
C LEU A 30 -7.65 -18.74 -4.22
N HIS A 31 -7.88 -17.99 -3.16
CA HIS A 31 -7.07 -18.09 -1.94
C HIS A 31 -7.92 -17.85 -0.70
N GLN A 32 -7.35 -18.25 0.44
CA GLN A 32 -7.86 -17.97 1.76
C GLN A 32 -6.77 -17.30 2.60
N GLU A 33 -7.18 -16.36 3.44
CA GLU A 33 -6.35 -15.68 4.42
C GLU A 33 -7.07 -15.78 5.76
N MET A 34 -6.49 -16.51 6.71
CA MET A 34 -7.10 -16.90 7.97
C MET A 34 -6.35 -16.25 9.13
N PRO A 35 -6.86 -15.12 9.67
CA PRO A 35 -6.26 -14.46 10.82
C PRO A 35 -6.27 -15.36 12.04
N GLN A 36 -5.10 -15.55 12.66
CA GLN A 36 -4.94 -16.32 13.89
C GLN A 36 -4.95 -15.43 15.14
N GLY A 37 -4.62 -14.13 14.98
CA GLY A 37 -4.45 -13.22 16.11
C GLY A 37 -3.15 -13.46 16.88
N ASP A 38 -2.90 -12.66 17.92
CA ASP A 38 -1.88 -12.95 18.94
C ASP A 38 -2.53 -13.71 20.12
N MET A 39 -1.79 -13.92 21.21
CA MET A 39 -2.32 -14.57 22.42
C MET A 39 -3.52 -13.85 23.05
N GLN A 40 -3.78 -12.59 22.68
CA GLN A 40 -4.94 -11.80 23.09
C GLN A 40 -5.97 -11.65 21.96
N GLY A 41 -5.83 -12.38 20.85
CA GLY A 41 -6.72 -12.32 19.69
C GLY A 41 -6.54 -11.08 18.82
N ARG A 42 -5.49 -10.27 19.02
CA ARG A 42 -5.29 -9.02 18.28
C ARG A 42 -4.60 -9.26 16.94
N MET A 43 -5.09 -8.59 15.92
CA MET A 43 -4.49 -8.57 14.58
C MET A 43 -4.40 -7.12 14.09
N HIS A 44 -3.26 -6.80 13.50
CA HIS A 44 -3.00 -5.52 12.87
C HIS A 44 -2.17 -5.78 11.62
N GLY A 45 -2.66 -5.32 10.49
CA GLY A 45 -2.06 -5.55 9.19
C GLY A 45 -2.75 -4.67 8.15
N PHE A 46 -2.17 -4.63 6.96
CA PHE A 46 -2.65 -3.81 5.85
C PHE A 46 -2.81 -4.69 4.62
N GLN A 47 -3.86 -4.42 3.84
CA GLN A 47 -4.06 -5.04 2.55
C GLN A 47 -4.26 -3.94 1.52
N LEU A 48 -3.40 -3.93 0.50
CA LEU A 48 -3.41 -2.94 -0.57
C LEU A 48 -3.50 -3.67 -1.90
N TRP A 49 -4.45 -3.28 -2.73
CA TRP A 49 -4.55 -3.77 -4.11
C TRP A 49 -3.91 -2.78 -5.07
N ALA A 50 -2.82 -3.22 -5.72
CA ALA A 50 -2.21 -2.51 -6.82
C ALA A 50 -2.75 -3.05 -8.15
N ASN A 51 -3.28 -2.16 -8.99
CA ASN A 51 -3.81 -2.56 -10.30
C ASN A 51 -2.65 -2.94 -11.26
N LEU A 52 -2.93 -3.85 -12.19
CA LEU A 52 -2.02 -4.23 -13.27
C LEU A 52 -2.37 -3.46 -14.56
N PRO A 53 -1.35 -3.07 -15.37
CA PRO A 53 -1.57 -2.66 -16.76
C PRO A 53 -2.34 -3.73 -17.52
N SER A 54 -3.13 -3.30 -18.49
CA SER A 54 -3.95 -4.14 -19.37
C SER A 54 -3.18 -5.33 -19.95
N SER A 55 -1.96 -5.09 -20.43
CA SER A 55 -1.06 -6.10 -21.00
C SER A 55 -0.60 -7.17 -20.00
N LEU A 56 -0.72 -6.93 -18.70
CA LEU A 56 -0.29 -7.83 -17.63
C LEU A 56 -1.46 -8.45 -16.85
N LYS A 57 -2.71 -8.02 -17.08
CA LYS A 57 -3.88 -8.54 -16.36
C LYS A 57 -4.08 -10.04 -16.50
N MET A 58 -3.61 -10.63 -17.60
CA MET A 58 -3.72 -12.07 -17.86
C MET A 58 -2.41 -12.84 -17.63
N THR A 59 -1.45 -12.25 -16.91
CA THR A 59 -0.21 -12.94 -16.54
C THR A 59 -0.48 -14.13 -15.61
N THR A 60 0.45 -15.08 -15.56
CA THR A 60 0.42 -16.17 -14.58
C THR A 60 0.53 -15.60 -13.16
N PRO A 61 -0.28 -16.08 -12.19
CA PRO A 61 -0.18 -15.58 -10.84
C PRO A 61 1.20 -15.85 -10.22
N ARG A 62 1.65 -14.96 -9.33
CA ARG A 62 2.98 -15.04 -8.68
C ARG A 62 2.88 -14.61 -7.22
N TYR A 63 3.63 -15.30 -6.36
CA TYR A 63 3.79 -14.99 -4.94
C TYR A 63 5.21 -14.57 -4.60
N GLN A 64 5.31 -13.64 -3.65
CA GLN A 64 6.54 -13.29 -2.97
C GLN A 64 6.21 -13.13 -1.49
N ASP A 65 6.62 -14.10 -0.69
CA ASP A 65 6.57 -14.01 0.76
C ASP A 65 7.94 -13.51 1.24
N VAL A 66 7.94 -12.39 1.95
CA VAL A 66 9.12 -11.72 2.45
C VAL A 66 9.03 -11.65 3.96
N VAL A 67 9.99 -12.26 4.64
CA VAL A 67 10.06 -12.20 6.10
C VAL A 67 10.63 -10.86 6.56
N SER A 68 10.17 -10.37 7.70
CA SER A 68 10.50 -9.03 8.23
C SER A 68 12.00 -8.73 8.27
N LYS A 69 12.84 -9.74 8.57
CA LYS A 69 14.30 -9.62 8.64
C LYS A 69 14.98 -9.35 7.28
N GLU A 70 14.31 -9.64 6.17
CA GLU A 70 14.80 -9.39 4.81
C GLU A 70 14.47 -7.99 4.32
N ILE A 71 13.55 -7.29 5.00
CA ILE A 71 13.16 -5.92 4.67
C ILE A 71 14.19 -4.97 5.28
N PRO A 72 15.00 -4.27 4.46
CA PRO A 72 16.02 -3.37 5.00
C PRO A 72 15.36 -2.19 5.70
N THR A 73 15.94 -1.80 6.85
CA THR A 73 15.59 -0.57 7.56
C THR A 73 16.77 0.39 7.46
N VAL A 74 16.51 1.63 7.05
CA VAL A 74 17.49 2.72 7.07
C VAL A 74 17.09 3.69 8.17
N THR A 75 18.07 4.15 8.94
CA THR A 75 17.88 5.17 9.97
C THR A 75 18.71 6.39 9.61
N ASP A 76 18.09 7.55 9.63
CA ASP A 76 18.76 8.83 9.40
C ASP A 76 19.25 9.47 10.72
N ASP A 77 20.02 10.54 10.63
CA ASP A 77 20.66 11.24 11.76
C ASP A 77 19.69 11.75 12.84
N ASP A 78 18.47 12.12 12.44
CA ASP A 78 17.41 12.60 13.33
C ASP A 78 16.59 11.49 13.99
N GLY A 79 16.94 10.22 13.72
CA GLY A 79 16.27 9.03 14.22
C GLY A 79 15.05 8.58 13.41
N THR A 80 14.76 9.23 12.27
CA THR A 80 13.75 8.75 11.31
C THR A 80 14.15 7.37 10.79
N GLN A 81 13.22 6.42 10.82
CA GLN A 81 13.44 5.06 10.33
C GLN A 81 12.53 4.77 9.14
N VAL A 82 13.08 4.13 8.11
CA VAL A 82 12.34 3.74 6.92
C VAL A 82 12.61 2.27 6.61
N ARG A 83 11.56 1.46 6.65
CA ARG A 83 11.55 0.08 6.16
C ARG A 83 11.16 0.09 4.68
N ILE A 84 12.04 -0.40 3.80
CA ILE A 84 11.81 -0.39 2.35
C ILE A 84 11.21 -1.72 1.92
N ILE A 85 9.88 -1.76 1.75
CA ILE A 85 9.16 -2.99 1.35
C ILE A 85 9.31 -3.25 -0.15
N CYS A 86 9.07 -2.21 -0.97
CA CYS A 86 9.17 -2.25 -2.43
C CYS A 86 9.80 -0.95 -2.96
N GLY A 87 10.56 -1.05 -4.05
CA GLY A 87 11.26 0.08 -4.67
C GLY A 87 12.63 0.37 -4.03
N GLU A 88 13.16 1.56 -4.26
CA GLU A 88 14.44 2.02 -3.70
C GLU A 88 14.26 3.32 -2.92
N PHE A 89 14.91 3.41 -1.76
CA PHE A 89 14.91 4.62 -0.93
C PHE A 89 16.21 4.72 -0.13
N TRP A 90 16.82 5.92 -0.10
CA TRP A 90 18.09 6.19 0.59
C TRP A 90 19.18 5.13 0.33
N GLY A 91 19.33 4.71 -0.93
CA GLY A 91 20.35 3.76 -1.36
C GLY A 91 20.13 2.31 -0.92
N LYS A 92 18.94 1.96 -0.41
CA LYS A 92 18.51 0.58 -0.14
C LYS A 92 17.32 0.21 -1.01
N LYS A 93 17.34 -1.02 -1.51
CA LYS A 93 16.28 -1.60 -2.34
C LYS A 93 15.46 -2.61 -1.52
N GLY A 94 14.15 -2.52 -1.64
CA GLY A 94 13.23 -3.47 -1.02
C GLY A 94 13.28 -4.84 -1.69
N PRO A 95 12.95 -5.91 -0.95
CA PRO A 95 13.02 -7.29 -1.46
C PRO A 95 11.88 -7.64 -2.42
N VAL A 96 10.75 -6.93 -2.38
CA VAL A 96 9.65 -7.14 -3.34
C VAL A 96 10.04 -6.56 -4.69
N ASP A 97 10.00 -7.40 -5.74
CA ASP A 97 10.43 -7.03 -7.08
C ASP A 97 9.46 -7.44 -8.19
N GLY A 98 9.75 -7.00 -9.42
CA GLY A 98 9.01 -7.42 -10.61
C GLY A 98 7.56 -6.93 -10.61
N ILE A 99 7.28 -5.84 -9.89
CA ILE A 99 5.93 -5.30 -9.74
C ILE A 99 5.62 -4.33 -10.88
N ALA A 100 4.46 -4.51 -11.50
CA ALA A 100 3.99 -3.60 -12.53
C ALA A 100 3.80 -2.17 -11.97
N ALA A 101 4.05 -1.15 -12.79
CA ALA A 101 4.05 0.26 -12.40
C ALA A 101 5.16 0.69 -11.39
N ASP A 102 6.10 -0.22 -11.07
CA ASP A 102 7.32 0.04 -10.30
C ASP A 102 7.07 0.84 -9.02
N PRO A 103 6.18 0.39 -8.11
CA PRO A 103 5.78 1.18 -6.96
C PRO A 103 6.90 1.29 -5.93
N ARG A 104 6.87 2.37 -5.16
CA ARG A 104 7.59 2.48 -3.89
C ARG A 104 6.60 2.25 -2.76
N TYR A 105 6.96 1.40 -1.81
CA TYR A 105 6.16 1.12 -0.63
C TYR A 105 7.08 1.13 0.59
N LEU A 106 6.91 2.14 1.43
CA LEU A 106 7.72 2.38 2.62
C LEU A 106 6.85 2.32 3.89
N ASP A 107 7.43 1.82 4.97
CA ASP A 107 6.92 1.97 6.35
C ASP A 107 7.87 2.92 7.08
N VAL A 108 7.36 4.11 7.40
CA VAL A 108 8.14 5.26 7.86
C VAL A 108 7.76 5.58 9.30
N PHE A 109 8.76 5.70 10.17
CA PHE A 109 8.62 6.25 11.51
C PHE A 109 9.42 7.53 11.64
N VAL A 110 8.79 8.60 12.12
CA VAL A 110 9.44 9.88 12.46
C VAL A 110 9.32 10.12 13.97
N PRO A 111 10.44 10.36 14.68
CA PRO A 111 10.43 10.53 16.14
C PRO A 111 9.61 11.72 16.62
N PRO A 112 9.21 11.72 17.91
CA PRO A 112 8.49 12.83 18.55
C PRO A 112 9.03 14.22 18.21
N GLY A 113 8.13 15.12 17.79
CA GLY A 113 8.43 16.53 17.54
C GLY A 113 9.37 16.82 16.36
N LYS A 114 9.86 15.79 15.65
CA LYS A 114 10.77 15.98 14.51
C LYS A 114 10.02 16.39 13.26
N ARG A 115 10.68 17.23 12.45
CA ARG A 115 10.27 17.57 11.09
C ARG A 115 11.17 16.82 10.12
N LYS A 116 10.58 16.10 9.17
CA LYS A 116 11.33 15.34 8.15
C LYS A 116 10.77 15.58 6.76
N THR A 117 11.66 15.76 5.80
CA THR A 117 11.32 15.83 4.37
C THR A 117 11.82 14.57 3.68
N LEU A 118 10.92 13.88 3.00
CA LEU A 118 11.18 12.63 2.29
C LEU A 118 11.01 12.86 0.80
N LYS A 119 12.03 12.53 0.00
CA LYS A 119 11.94 12.67 -1.47
C LYS A 119 10.99 11.63 -2.06
N VAL A 120 10.01 12.09 -2.84
CA VAL A 120 9.08 11.26 -3.61
C VAL A 120 9.29 11.51 -5.10
N GLU A 121 9.02 10.52 -5.95
CA GLU A 121 9.19 10.73 -7.38
C GLU A 121 8.07 11.62 -7.96
N THR A 122 8.45 12.71 -8.62
CA THR A 122 7.55 13.73 -9.19
C THR A 122 6.52 13.23 -10.19
N TYR A 123 6.79 12.10 -10.85
CA TYR A 123 5.93 11.52 -11.88
C TYR A 123 4.96 10.48 -11.33
N ARG A 124 5.01 10.18 -10.03
CA ARG A 124 4.18 9.19 -9.36
C ARG A 124 3.07 9.88 -8.58
N GLN A 125 1.90 9.24 -8.52
CA GLN A 125 0.93 9.58 -7.49
C GLN A 125 1.39 8.97 -6.18
N ALA A 126 1.28 9.72 -5.09
CA ALA A 126 1.70 9.27 -3.77
C ALA A 126 0.59 9.49 -2.73
N PHE A 127 0.56 8.63 -1.73
CA PHE A 127 -0.28 8.80 -0.55
C PHE A 127 0.46 8.33 0.71
N ALA A 128 0.07 8.87 1.86
CA ALA A 128 0.47 8.38 3.17
C ALA A 128 -0.73 7.82 3.93
N TYR A 129 -0.56 6.69 4.60
CA TYR A 129 -1.57 6.13 5.52
C TYR A 129 -1.01 6.06 6.93
N ILE A 130 -1.53 6.89 7.84
CA ILE A 130 -1.08 6.98 9.23
C ILE A 130 -1.73 5.86 10.02
N PHE A 131 -0.93 5.05 10.72
CA PHE A 131 -1.44 3.93 11.52
C PHE A 131 -0.93 3.92 12.97
N GLU A 132 -0.03 4.83 13.32
CA GLU A 132 0.46 5.02 14.68
C GLU A 132 0.85 6.50 14.90
N GLY A 133 0.56 7.03 16.08
CA GLY A 133 0.85 8.42 16.41
C GLY A 133 0.02 9.43 15.62
N SER A 134 0.57 10.63 15.46
CA SER A 134 -0.08 11.73 14.74
C SER A 134 0.95 12.73 14.22
N GLY A 135 0.55 13.51 13.23
CA GLY A 135 1.39 14.58 12.68
C GLY A 135 0.64 15.39 11.64
N SER A 136 1.32 16.38 11.08
CA SER A 136 0.83 17.12 9.93
C SER A 136 1.77 16.90 8.74
N PHE A 137 1.18 16.86 7.55
CA PHE A 137 1.91 16.71 6.30
C PHE A 137 1.85 18.01 5.50
N ARG A 138 2.91 18.28 4.73
CA ARG A 138 3.00 19.35 3.73
C ARG A 138 3.61 18.75 2.46
N ASP A 139 2.84 18.74 1.34
CA ASP A 139 3.27 19.24 0.01
C ASP A 139 2.23 19.11 -1.13
N ALA A 140 2.39 19.98 -2.16
CA ALA A 140 1.73 20.16 -3.47
C ALA A 140 0.19 20.25 -3.64
N SER A 141 -0.61 19.73 -2.72
CA SER A 141 -2.06 19.98 -2.72
C SER A 141 -2.59 19.93 -1.30
N ALA A 142 -3.65 20.70 -1.04
CA ALA A 142 -4.39 20.56 0.21
C ALA A 142 -4.73 19.07 0.42
N PRO A 143 -4.52 18.51 1.63
CA PRO A 143 -4.93 17.15 1.92
C PRO A 143 -6.42 17.03 1.56
N GLN A 144 -6.73 16.16 0.62
CA GLN A 144 -8.12 15.80 0.37
C GLN A 144 -8.48 14.75 1.40
N ASP A 145 -9.28 15.15 2.38
CA ASP A 145 -9.95 14.19 3.24
C ASP A 145 -10.74 13.22 2.37
N VAL A 146 -10.50 11.92 2.57
CA VAL A 146 -11.47 10.92 2.14
C VAL A 146 -12.69 11.07 3.03
N LEU A 147 -13.68 11.83 2.53
CA LEU A 147 -15.02 12.11 3.07
C LEU A 147 -15.35 11.35 4.36
N ARG A 148 -15.17 12.04 5.50
CA ARG A 148 -16.12 12.01 6.62
C ARG A 148 -16.76 13.40 6.66
N GLU A 149 -18.08 13.47 6.90
CA GLU A 149 -18.84 14.73 6.92
C GLU A 149 -18.18 15.77 7.82
N SER A 150 -17.52 16.76 7.21
CA SER A 150 -17.28 18.10 7.74
C SER A 150 -16.60 18.92 6.64
N VAL A 151 -17.20 20.04 6.24
CA VAL A 151 -16.58 21.04 5.36
C VAL A 151 -16.58 22.35 6.12
N LEU A 152 -15.43 23.00 6.25
CA LEU A 152 -15.35 24.38 6.74
C LEU A 152 -15.39 25.37 5.56
N PRO A 153 -16.03 26.55 5.73
CA PRO A 153 -16.53 27.35 4.60
C PRO A 153 -15.59 28.44 4.09
N ASN A 154 -14.36 28.57 4.60
CA ASN A 154 -13.61 29.85 4.55
C ASN A 154 -12.28 29.86 3.77
N GLY A 155 -11.83 28.75 3.18
CA GLY A 155 -10.74 28.80 2.18
C GLY A 155 -9.35 29.22 2.68
N GLU A 156 -9.10 29.16 3.99
CA GLU A 156 -7.76 29.33 4.57
C GLU A 156 -7.03 27.99 4.67
N GLU A 157 -5.72 27.96 4.39
CA GLU A 157 -4.89 26.76 4.57
C GLU A 157 -4.62 26.53 6.06
N TYR A 158 -5.21 25.46 6.63
CA TYR A 158 -4.94 24.99 7.98
C TYR A 158 -4.11 23.70 7.94
N LEU A 159 -3.09 23.61 8.80
CA LEU A 159 -2.43 22.35 9.10
C LEU A 159 -3.36 21.53 9.98
N GLU A 160 -4.14 20.64 9.37
CA GLU A 160 -4.95 19.70 10.14
C GLU A 160 -4.07 18.57 10.68
N TRP A 161 -4.17 18.35 11.99
CA TRP A 161 -3.50 17.25 12.65
C TRP A 161 -4.17 15.94 12.25
N SER A 162 -3.48 15.16 11.42
CA SER A 162 -3.95 13.85 11.01
C SER A 162 -3.52 12.81 12.03
N GLY A 163 -4.50 12.08 12.56
CA GLY A 163 -4.28 11.03 13.56
C GLY A 163 -4.20 9.64 12.95
N ASN A 164 -4.19 8.63 13.84
CA ASN A 164 -4.25 7.24 13.44
C ASN A 164 -5.49 6.96 12.56
N ARG A 165 -5.29 6.20 11.48
CA ARG A 165 -6.27 5.81 10.46
C ARG A 165 -6.66 6.93 9.48
N SER A 166 -5.78 7.89 9.27
CA SER A 166 -5.92 8.93 8.23
C SER A 166 -5.19 8.55 6.94
N LEU A 167 -5.82 8.80 5.80
CA LEU A 167 -5.23 8.71 4.46
C LEU A 167 -4.97 10.12 3.94
N ILE A 168 -3.74 10.39 3.53
CA ILE A 168 -3.29 11.66 2.99
C ILE A 168 -2.92 11.47 1.53
N LEU A 169 -3.57 12.22 0.64
CA LEU A 169 -3.25 12.22 -0.79
C LEU A 169 -2.32 13.40 -1.09
N PHE A 170 -1.23 13.13 -1.80
CA PHE A 170 -0.29 14.16 -2.22
C PHE A 170 -0.55 14.58 -3.66
N GLY A 171 -0.36 15.87 -3.92
CA GLY A 171 -0.39 16.44 -5.26
C GLY A 171 0.92 16.16 -6.02
N ASN A 172 1.18 16.95 -7.05
CA ASN A 172 2.42 16.84 -7.82
C ASN A 172 3.58 17.52 -7.07
N GLY A 173 4.55 16.76 -6.57
CA GLY A 173 5.74 17.29 -5.91
C GLY A 173 6.87 16.26 -5.91
N ASP A 174 8.09 16.69 -5.60
CA ASP A 174 9.27 15.82 -5.46
C ASP A 174 9.57 15.48 -3.99
N GLU A 175 8.77 15.98 -3.06
CA GLU A 175 8.96 15.78 -1.64
C GLU A 175 7.65 15.77 -0.86
N VAL A 176 7.69 15.11 0.30
CA VAL A 176 6.66 15.13 1.32
C VAL A 176 7.33 15.51 2.61
N THR A 177 6.85 16.58 3.24
CA THR A 177 7.32 16.99 4.56
C THR A 177 6.32 16.59 5.63
N VAL A 178 6.79 15.93 6.68
CA VAL A 178 5.98 15.55 7.85
C VAL A 178 6.52 16.25 9.09
N GLN A 179 5.61 16.79 9.90
CA GLN A 179 5.87 17.25 11.26
C GLN A 179 5.22 16.25 12.21
N ALA A 180 6.05 15.52 12.96
CA ALA A 180 5.57 14.53 13.92
C ALA A 180 5.03 15.20 15.19
N GLY A 181 4.01 14.57 15.79
CA GLY A 181 3.43 14.93 17.08
C GLY A 181 4.27 14.52 18.27
N GLU A 182 3.70 14.71 19.46
CA GLU A 182 4.38 14.45 20.75
C GLU A 182 4.75 12.98 20.96
N SER A 183 4.02 12.05 20.34
CA SER A 183 4.31 10.61 20.41
C SER A 183 5.05 10.09 19.19
N GLY A 184 5.47 10.97 18.28
CA GLY A 184 5.97 10.58 16.96
C GLY A 184 4.84 10.19 16.00
N ILE A 185 5.20 9.73 14.82
CA ILE A 185 4.26 9.26 13.79
C ILE A 185 4.83 8.07 13.04
N ARG A 186 3.96 7.09 12.75
CA ARG A 186 4.26 6.00 11.82
C ARG A 186 3.20 5.91 10.74
N PHE A 187 3.66 5.85 9.50
CA PHE A 187 2.79 5.83 8.34
C PHE A 187 3.38 5.01 7.19
N LEU A 188 2.51 4.45 6.37
CA LEU A 188 2.90 3.88 5.09
C LEU A 188 3.01 5.01 4.09
N LEU A 189 4.11 5.10 3.34
CA LEU A 189 4.25 6.02 2.21
C LEU A 189 4.34 5.20 0.93
N VAL A 190 3.35 5.36 0.06
CA VAL A 190 3.22 4.59 -1.18
C VAL A 190 3.21 5.53 -2.36
N SER A 191 4.01 5.23 -3.38
CA SER A 191 4.00 5.96 -4.65
C SER A 191 4.01 4.98 -5.83
N GLY A 192 3.37 5.36 -6.94
CA GLY A 192 3.29 4.50 -8.12
C GLY A 192 3.05 5.30 -9.40
N LYS A 193 3.50 4.76 -10.54
CA LYS A 193 3.20 5.38 -11.84
C LYS A 193 1.72 5.17 -12.17
N PRO A 194 0.94 6.23 -12.44
CA PRO A 194 -0.46 6.08 -12.86
C PRO A 194 -0.54 5.29 -14.16
N LEU A 195 -1.38 4.25 -14.20
CA LEU A 195 -1.55 3.42 -15.40
C LEU A 195 -2.19 4.19 -16.55
N LYS A 196 -3.08 5.16 -16.24
CA LYS A 196 -3.86 5.92 -17.24
C LYS A 196 -4.65 5.02 -18.19
N GLU A 197 -5.20 3.93 -17.66
CA GLU A 197 -6.06 2.99 -18.39
C GLU A 197 -7.46 2.97 -17.77
N PRO A 198 -8.51 2.61 -18.53
CA PRO A 198 -9.84 2.39 -17.99
C PRO A 198 -9.85 1.32 -16.89
N VAL A 199 -10.75 1.46 -15.93
CA VAL A 199 -10.97 0.51 -14.84
C VAL A 199 -12.41 0.03 -14.88
N ALA A 200 -12.61 -1.27 -15.06
CA ALA A 200 -13.88 -1.95 -14.90
C ALA A 200 -13.79 -2.87 -13.69
N TRP A 201 -14.51 -2.54 -12.62
CA TRP A 201 -14.41 -3.23 -11.33
C TRP A 201 -15.74 -3.83 -10.91
N GLY A 202 -15.72 -5.09 -10.50
CA GLY A 202 -16.82 -5.75 -9.79
C GLY A 202 -16.28 -6.73 -8.76
N GLY A 203 -16.55 -6.48 -7.47
CA GLY A 203 -16.14 -7.36 -6.37
C GLY A 203 -14.64 -7.69 -6.39
N PRO A 204 -14.23 -8.97 -6.52
CA PRO A 204 -12.82 -9.36 -6.49
C PRO A 204 -12.11 -9.24 -7.84
N ILE A 205 -12.78 -8.77 -8.91
CA ILE A 205 -12.23 -8.77 -10.27
C ILE A 205 -12.11 -7.33 -10.79
N VAL A 206 -10.91 -6.97 -11.24
CA VAL A 206 -10.60 -5.65 -11.83
C VAL A 206 -10.03 -5.83 -13.23
N MET A 207 -10.79 -5.45 -14.24
CA MET A 207 -10.41 -5.47 -15.66
C MET A 207 -10.34 -4.05 -16.25
N ASN A 208 -10.11 -3.91 -17.55
CA ASN A 208 -10.14 -2.61 -18.22
C ASN A 208 -11.51 -2.33 -18.87
N THR A 209 -12.22 -3.37 -19.32
CA THR A 209 -13.54 -3.21 -19.97
C THR A 209 -14.65 -3.99 -19.27
N GLN A 210 -15.90 -3.57 -19.47
CA GLN A 210 -17.07 -4.29 -18.93
C GLN A 210 -17.21 -5.68 -19.55
N GLN A 211 -16.83 -5.85 -20.82
CA GLN A 211 -16.83 -7.14 -21.50
C GLN A 211 -15.85 -8.13 -20.86
N GLU A 212 -14.62 -7.69 -20.58
CA GLU A 212 -13.63 -8.49 -19.86
C GLU A 212 -14.11 -8.88 -18.46
N LEU A 213 -14.72 -7.94 -17.73
CA LEU A 213 -15.26 -8.19 -16.40
C LEU A 213 -16.41 -9.23 -16.44
N GLN A 214 -17.33 -9.10 -17.39
CA GLN A 214 -18.42 -10.05 -17.59
C GLN A 214 -17.91 -11.45 -17.96
N GLN A 215 -16.90 -11.52 -18.83
CA GLN A 215 -16.24 -12.78 -19.19
C GLN A 215 -15.59 -13.44 -17.97
N ALA A 216 -14.84 -12.69 -17.17
CA ALA A 216 -14.20 -13.19 -15.96
C ALA A 216 -15.22 -13.75 -14.94
N PHE A 217 -16.35 -13.06 -14.74
CA PHE A 217 -17.44 -13.57 -13.91
C PHE A 217 -18.14 -14.79 -14.51
N LYS A 218 -18.23 -14.89 -15.84
CA LYS A 218 -18.73 -16.10 -16.50
C LYS A 218 -17.80 -17.28 -16.25
N GLU A 219 -16.49 -17.10 -16.43
CA GLU A 219 -15.49 -18.13 -16.13
C GLU A 219 -15.54 -18.58 -14.66
N LEU A 220 -15.79 -17.66 -13.73
CA LEU A 220 -15.97 -17.98 -12.31
C LEU A 220 -17.20 -18.84 -12.05
N ARG A 221 -18.35 -18.48 -12.62
CA ARG A 221 -19.59 -19.28 -12.49
C ARG A 221 -19.46 -20.66 -13.13
N ASP A 222 -18.75 -20.76 -14.23
CA ASP A 222 -18.56 -22.00 -14.99
C ASP A 222 -17.43 -22.87 -14.42
N GLY A 223 -16.72 -22.42 -13.38
CA GLY A 223 -15.60 -23.15 -12.79
C GLY A 223 -14.32 -23.19 -13.65
N THR A 224 -14.20 -22.29 -14.64
CA THR A 224 -13.09 -22.22 -15.60
C THR A 224 -12.16 -21.03 -15.39
N PHE A 225 -12.38 -20.26 -14.32
CA PHE A 225 -11.62 -19.05 -13.98
C PHE A 225 -10.12 -19.31 -13.74
N ILE A 226 -9.79 -20.40 -13.04
CA ILE A 226 -8.40 -20.75 -12.77
C ILE A 226 -7.83 -21.52 -13.95
N LYS A 227 -6.99 -20.83 -14.71
CA LYS A 227 -6.25 -21.40 -15.85
C LYS A 227 -4.97 -22.03 -15.30
N LYS A 228 -4.90 -23.36 -15.33
CA LYS A 228 -3.69 -24.14 -14.99
C LYS A 228 -2.62 -23.93 -16.07
#